data_AF-A0A2N0SGV3-F1
#
_entry.id   AF-A0A2N0SGV3-F1
#
_cell.length_a   1.000
_cell.length_b   1.000
_cell.length_c   1.000
_cell.angle_alpha   90.00
_cell.angle_beta   90.00
_cell.angle_gamma   90.00
#
_symmetry.space_group_name_H-M   'P 1'
#
loop_
_entity.id
_entity.type
_entity.pdbx_description
1 polymer ?
#
loop_
_entity_poly.entity_id
_entity_poly.type
_entity_poly.pdbx_seq_one_letter_code
_entity_poly.pdbx_strand_id
1 'polypeptide(L)'
;KTIFIQDYGEDGNLLETFKRIIFHSDTEIQNFLNLVQGKGFVEIINAKSKKLPIENFKHYRIEFHFISKIKYESTWTEVEDKAMKEETLLAIMEALNKYETVPIKIYPKNIIKDQLQTPIMGWDKILIAGERMYLVEAEHNITLENINNFADEIKEFKKLKKNDVSSEYHELLDKLMIEGIICGVNFPEEFRKMAKDRGLFSVYPGGGRYKVRIPYDLNLSNFEKCRNFFKN
;
A
#
# COMPACT_ATOMS: atom_id res chain seq x y z
N LYS A 1 -14.24 7.92 32.87
CA LYS A 1 -12.96 8.48 33.40
C LYS A 1 -12.34 9.33 32.31
N THR A 2 -11.68 10.43 32.63
CA THR A 2 -11.30 11.44 31.62
C THR A 2 -9.84 11.85 31.80
N ILE A 3 -9.10 11.94 30.70
CA ILE A 3 -7.77 12.57 30.67
C ILE A 3 -7.80 13.75 29.71
N PHE A 4 -6.92 14.71 29.95
CA PHE A 4 -6.73 15.88 29.10
C PHE A 4 -5.32 15.89 28.52
N ILE A 5 -5.21 16.07 27.21
CA ILE A 5 -3.94 16.02 26.49
C ILE A 5 -3.66 17.39 25.85
N GLN A 6 -2.49 17.94 26.14
CA GLN A 6 -1.97 19.15 25.51
C GLN A 6 -1.08 18.79 24.33
N ASP A 7 -1.35 19.41 23.18
CA ASP A 7 -0.70 19.17 21.89
C ASP A 7 0.14 20.39 21.47
N TYR A 8 0.86 20.28 20.36
CA TYR A 8 1.66 21.36 19.76
C TYR A 8 0.97 21.90 18.51
N GLY A 9 1.06 23.21 18.29
CA GLY A 9 0.68 23.86 17.05
C GLY A 9 1.68 23.57 15.93
N GLU A 10 1.30 23.92 14.69
CA GLU A 10 2.18 23.78 13.52
C GLU A 10 3.48 24.58 13.64
N ASP A 11 3.46 25.64 14.46
CA ASP A 11 4.59 26.49 14.82
C ASP A 11 5.54 25.87 15.87
N GLY A 12 5.22 24.69 16.39
CA GLY A 12 6.00 24.02 17.42
C GLY A 12 5.81 24.62 18.83
N ASN A 13 4.81 25.48 19.04
CA ASN A 13 4.44 25.97 20.36
C ASN A 13 3.31 25.12 20.96
N LEU A 14 3.20 25.13 22.29
CA LEU A 14 2.13 24.42 22.98
C LEU A 14 0.78 25.08 22.73
N LEU A 15 -0.21 24.28 22.35
CA LEU A 15 -1.59 24.76 22.26
C LEU A 15 -2.09 25.11 23.66
N GLU A 16 -2.82 26.23 23.76
CA GLU A 16 -3.46 26.63 25.02
C GLU A 16 -4.66 25.74 25.38
N THR A 17 -5.18 25.00 24.39
CA THR A 17 -6.33 24.11 24.53
C THR A 17 -5.89 22.67 24.82
N PHE A 18 -6.77 21.94 25.49
CA PHE A 18 -6.59 20.52 25.80
C PHE A 18 -7.63 19.68 25.07
N LYS A 19 -7.19 18.59 24.45
CA LYS A 19 -8.08 17.56 23.91
C LYS A 19 -8.57 16.68 25.06
N ARG A 20 -9.90 16.54 25.19
CA ARG A 20 -10.55 15.70 26.20
C ARG A 20 -10.74 14.29 25.66
N ILE A 21 -10.23 13.28 26.36
CA ILE A 21 -10.46 11.88 26.00
C ILE A 21 -11.18 11.17 27.15
N ILE A 22 -12.22 10.41 26.79
CA ILE A 22 -13.09 9.70 27.73
C ILE A 22 -12.79 8.20 27.63
N PHE A 23 -12.59 7.58 28.78
CA PHE A 23 -12.37 6.15 28.95
C PHE A 23 -13.44 5.54 29.85
N HIS A 24 -13.72 4.26 29.68
CA HIS A 24 -14.75 3.54 30.41
C HIS A 24 -14.19 2.74 31.60
N SER A 25 -12.86 2.54 31.69
CA SER A 25 -12.21 1.87 32.82
C SER A 25 -10.79 2.41 33.12
N ASP A 26 -10.23 2.07 34.30
CA ASP A 26 -8.82 2.36 34.60
C ASP A 26 -7.88 1.51 33.74
N THR A 27 -8.27 0.28 33.43
CA THR A 27 -7.49 -0.63 32.59
C THR A 27 -7.32 -0.06 31.19
N GLU A 28 -8.35 0.56 30.61
CA GLU A 28 -8.24 1.26 29.33
C GLU A 28 -7.29 2.45 29.39
N ILE A 29 -7.30 3.20 30.51
CA ILE A 29 -6.35 4.30 30.72
C ILE A 29 -4.93 3.74 30.81
N GLN A 30 -4.69 2.68 31.58
CA GLN A 30 -3.36 2.07 31.70
C GLN A 30 -2.87 1.45 30.39
N ASN A 31 -3.75 0.79 29.63
CA ASN A 31 -3.40 0.26 28.31
C ASN A 31 -3.06 1.38 27.33
N PHE A 32 -3.84 2.47 27.33
CA PHE A 32 -3.54 3.66 26.55
C PHE A 32 -2.20 4.27 26.98
N LEU A 33 -1.97 4.47 28.28
CA LEU A 33 -0.74 5.04 28.82
C LEU A 33 0.48 4.15 28.56
N ASN A 34 0.36 2.82 28.60
CA ASN A 34 1.43 1.89 28.25
C ASN A 34 1.72 1.91 26.74
N LEU A 35 0.68 1.99 25.90
CA LEU A 35 0.81 2.17 24.45
C LEU A 35 1.56 3.47 24.12
N VAL A 36 1.30 4.53 24.91
CA VAL A 36 1.91 5.86 24.69
C VAL A 36 3.15 6.15 25.53
N GLN A 37 3.50 5.33 26.52
CA GLN A 37 4.72 5.44 27.32
C GLN A 37 5.98 5.15 26.49
N GLY A 38 5.84 4.44 25.37
CA GLY A 38 6.85 4.39 24.31
C GLY A 38 6.83 5.58 23.35
N LYS A 39 5.86 6.50 23.47
CA LYS A 39 5.54 7.56 22.50
C LYS A 39 5.51 9.00 23.03
N GLY A 40 6.27 9.30 24.08
CA GLY A 40 6.55 10.69 24.49
C GLY A 40 5.44 11.40 25.26
N PHE A 41 4.52 10.70 25.92
CA PHE A 41 3.52 11.34 26.79
C PHE A 41 4.03 11.50 28.22
N VAL A 42 4.05 12.73 28.73
CA VAL A 42 4.49 13.08 30.08
C VAL A 42 3.32 13.61 30.90
N GLU A 43 3.10 13.04 32.08
CA GLU A 43 2.09 13.52 33.03
C GLU A 43 2.47 14.92 33.52
N ILE A 44 1.54 15.87 33.42
CA ILE A 44 1.72 17.24 33.89
C ILE A 44 1.50 17.24 35.41
N ILE A 45 2.54 16.93 36.17
CA ILE A 45 2.51 16.93 37.63
C ILE A 45 2.78 18.35 38.13
N ASN A 46 1.72 19.07 38.52
CA ASN A 46 1.74 20.41 39.13
C ASN A 46 2.43 21.51 38.29
N ALA A 47 1.70 22.07 37.33
CA ALA A 47 2.11 23.32 36.69
C ALA A 47 1.93 24.49 37.67
N LYS A 48 3.02 24.94 38.31
CA LYS A 48 3.06 26.09 39.24
C LYS A 48 2.55 27.44 38.66
N SER A 49 2.05 27.51 37.42
CA SER A 49 1.77 28.78 36.76
C SER A 49 0.59 28.83 35.77
N LYS A 50 -0.23 27.78 35.61
CA LYS A 50 -1.50 27.91 34.87
C LYS A 50 -2.62 27.19 35.62
N LYS A 51 -3.74 27.88 35.84
CA LYS A 51 -5.00 27.28 36.33
C LYS A 51 -5.38 26.17 35.33
N LEU A 52 -5.11 24.92 35.70
CA LEU A 52 -5.59 23.78 34.94
C LEU A 52 -7.12 23.76 35.05
N PRO A 53 -7.87 23.45 33.97
CA PRO A 53 -9.31 23.69 33.94
C PRO A 53 -10.11 22.96 35.02
N ILE A 54 -9.62 21.89 35.64
CA ILE A 54 -10.37 21.11 36.63
C ILE A 54 -9.39 20.36 37.55
N GLU A 55 -9.48 20.58 38.87
CA GLU A 55 -8.52 20.09 39.88
C GLU A 55 -8.45 18.55 40.07
N ASN A 56 -9.35 17.77 39.44
CA ASN A 56 -9.48 16.33 39.70
C ASN A 56 -9.18 15.39 38.50
N PHE A 57 -8.62 15.90 37.39
CA PHE A 57 -8.29 15.07 36.22
C PHE A 57 -6.79 15.01 35.95
N LYS A 58 -6.33 13.86 35.42
CA LYS A 58 -4.95 13.70 34.97
C LYS A 58 -4.74 14.43 33.64
N HIS A 59 -3.66 15.21 33.56
CA HIS A 59 -3.28 15.97 32.39
C HIS A 59 -1.95 15.45 31.84
N TYR A 60 -1.81 15.33 30.52
CA TYR A 60 -0.61 14.85 29.85
C TYR A 60 -0.20 15.82 28.73
N ARG A 61 1.11 15.85 28.42
CA ARG A 61 1.70 16.60 27.31
C ARG A 61 2.55 15.66 26.44
N ILE A 62 2.57 15.89 25.14
CA ILE A 62 3.47 15.19 24.22
C ILE A 62 4.86 15.86 24.23
N GLU A 63 5.96 15.16 24.38
CA GLU A 63 7.29 15.78 24.28
C GLU A 63 7.61 16.15 22.84
N PHE A 64 8.10 17.38 22.65
CA PHE A 64 8.45 17.94 21.34
C PHE A 64 9.44 17.08 20.53
N HIS A 65 10.42 16.47 21.20
CA HIS A 65 11.40 15.58 20.55
C HIS A 65 10.76 14.30 20.00
N PHE A 66 9.61 13.90 20.54
CA PHE A 66 8.86 12.75 20.06
C PHE A 66 7.99 13.11 18.84
N ILE A 67 7.42 14.33 18.80
CA ILE A 67 6.67 14.82 17.63
C ILE A 67 7.57 14.94 16.40
N SER A 68 8.77 15.48 16.59
CA SER A 68 9.78 15.56 15.51
C SER A 68 10.23 14.17 15.05
N LYS A 69 10.44 13.22 15.97
CA LYS A 69 10.76 11.83 15.63
C LYS A 69 9.63 11.12 14.88
N ILE A 70 8.37 11.26 15.29
CA ILE A 70 7.20 10.72 14.55
C ILE A 70 7.12 11.34 13.16
N LYS A 71 7.19 12.67 13.04
CA LYS A 71 7.14 13.36 11.73
C LYS A 71 8.27 12.88 10.82
N TYR A 72 9.48 12.74 11.37
CA TYR A 72 10.64 12.28 10.63
C TYR A 72 10.49 10.82 10.21
N GLU A 73 10.06 9.93 11.11
CA GLU A 73 9.77 8.52 10.81
C GLU A 73 8.68 8.38 9.75
N SER A 74 7.57 9.12 9.84
CA SER A 74 6.53 9.13 8.80
C SER A 74 7.05 9.62 7.45
N THR A 75 7.86 10.68 7.45
CA THR A 75 8.49 11.20 6.21
C THR A 75 9.45 10.17 5.61
N TRP A 76 10.20 9.44 6.44
CA TRP A 76 11.09 8.37 5.98
C TRP A 76 10.33 7.20 5.41
N THR A 77 9.25 6.74 6.04
CA THR A 77 8.40 5.68 5.48
C THR A 77 7.83 6.11 4.14
N GLU A 78 7.33 7.34 3.99
CA GLU A 78 6.83 7.83 2.69
C GLU A 78 7.92 7.87 1.61
N VAL A 79 9.14 8.29 1.98
CA VAL A 79 10.29 8.31 1.06
C VAL A 79 10.72 6.90 0.69
N GLU A 80 10.74 5.97 1.64
CA GLU A 80 11.08 4.56 1.43
C GLU A 80 10.04 3.86 0.55
N ASP A 81 8.75 4.05 0.83
CA ASP A 81 7.63 3.56 0.02
C ASP A 81 7.78 4.04 -1.43
N LYS A 82 8.05 5.34 -1.61
CA LYS A 82 8.21 5.93 -2.94
C LYS A 82 9.42 5.35 -3.67
N ALA A 83 10.57 5.28 -3.00
CA ALA A 83 11.80 4.73 -3.58
C ALA A 83 11.60 3.25 -3.99
N MET A 84 11.01 2.44 -3.12
CA MET A 84 10.64 1.06 -3.42
C MET A 84 9.73 0.98 -4.65
N LYS A 85 8.65 1.78 -4.69
CA LYS A 85 7.69 1.77 -5.81
C LYS A 85 8.34 2.20 -7.13
N GLU A 86 9.27 3.16 -7.10
CA GLU A 86 10.02 3.60 -8.28
C GLU A 86 11.01 2.53 -8.76
N GLU A 87 11.80 1.93 -7.86
CA GLU A 87 12.76 0.88 -8.22
C GLU A 87 12.09 -0.41 -8.72
N THR A 88 11.01 -0.83 -8.05
CA THR A 88 10.22 -1.99 -8.50
C THR A 88 9.59 -1.73 -9.86
N LEU A 89 9.03 -0.54 -10.10
CA LEU A 89 8.49 -0.16 -11.40
C LEU A 89 9.55 -0.19 -12.50
N LEU A 90 10.77 0.30 -12.24
CA LEU A 90 11.88 0.21 -13.19
C LEU A 90 12.22 -1.24 -13.53
N ALA A 91 12.33 -2.11 -12.52
CA ALA A 91 12.61 -3.52 -12.74
C ALA A 91 11.49 -4.23 -13.53
N ILE A 92 10.23 -3.90 -13.25
CA ILE A 92 9.06 -4.39 -14.00
C ILE A 92 9.15 -3.94 -15.46
N MET A 93 9.37 -2.65 -15.70
CA MET A 93 9.47 -2.09 -17.05
C MET A 93 10.63 -2.72 -17.84
N GLU A 94 11.80 -2.90 -17.23
CA GLU A 94 12.93 -3.58 -17.87
C GLU A 94 12.63 -5.04 -18.22
N ALA A 95 11.97 -5.77 -17.33
CA ALA A 95 11.61 -7.17 -17.55
C ALA A 95 10.53 -7.31 -18.63
N LEU A 96 9.49 -6.49 -18.55
CA LEU A 96 8.39 -6.50 -19.50
C LEU A 96 8.84 -6.01 -20.88
N ASN A 97 9.75 -5.03 -21.00
CA ASN A 97 10.28 -4.59 -22.30
C ASN A 97 11.07 -5.70 -23.04
N LYS A 98 11.57 -6.70 -22.31
CA LYS A 98 12.19 -7.89 -22.90
C LYS A 98 11.16 -8.96 -23.26
N TYR A 99 10.00 -8.93 -22.59
CA TYR A 99 8.93 -9.91 -22.73
C TYR A 99 7.92 -9.53 -23.81
N GLU A 100 7.55 -8.26 -23.88
CA GLU A 100 6.56 -7.71 -24.79
C GLU A 100 7.22 -7.13 -26.04
N THR A 101 6.61 -7.37 -27.19
CA THR A 101 7.09 -6.83 -28.49
C THR A 101 6.52 -5.43 -28.78
N VAL A 102 5.65 -4.93 -27.92
CA VAL A 102 4.95 -3.64 -28.07
C VAL A 102 5.31 -2.71 -26.92
N PRO A 103 5.26 -1.38 -27.11
CA PRO A 103 5.57 -0.42 -26.06
C PRO A 103 4.62 -0.54 -24.87
N ILE A 104 5.19 -0.54 -23.67
CA ILE A 104 4.44 -0.54 -22.41
C ILE A 104 4.07 0.91 -22.06
N LYS A 105 2.81 1.12 -21.67
CA LYS A 105 2.31 2.41 -21.19
C LYS A 105 1.83 2.28 -19.76
N ILE A 106 2.13 3.27 -18.93
CA ILE A 106 1.53 3.41 -17.60
C ILE A 106 0.16 4.06 -17.79
N TYR A 107 -0.89 3.39 -17.33
CA TYR A 107 -2.23 3.97 -17.37
C TYR A 107 -2.34 5.03 -16.26
N PRO A 108 -2.84 6.24 -16.56
CA PRO A 108 -2.78 7.38 -15.63
C PRO A 108 -3.68 7.25 -14.41
N LYS A 109 -4.67 6.34 -14.45
CA LYS A 109 -5.60 6.08 -13.35
C LYS A 109 -5.36 4.69 -12.80
N ASN A 110 -5.33 4.57 -11.50
CA ASN A 110 -5.04 3.32 -10.82
C ASN A 110 -6.17 2.88 -9.87
N ILE A 111 -7.26 3.67 -9.82
CA ILE A 111 -8.47 3.37 -9.06
C ILE A 111 -9.64 3.33 -10.05
N ILE A 112 -10.28 2.17 -10.13
CA ILE A 112 -11.47 1.95 -10.96
C ILE A 112 -12.70 2.38 -10.17
N LYS A 113 -13.59 3.12 -10.81
CA LYS A 113 -14.80 3.66 -10.19
C LYS A 113 -16.06 3.21 -10.91
N ASP A 114 -17.16 3.12 -10.16
CA ASP A 114 -18.49 2.86 -10.70
C ASP A 114 -19.04 4.10 -11.44
N GLN A 115 -20.26 3.99 -11.97
CA GLN A 115 -20.98 5.08 -12.65
C GLN A 115 -21.28 6.29 -11.74
N LEU A 116 -21.27 6.09 -10.41
CA LEU A 116 -21.49 7.12 -9.39
C LEU A 116 -20.19 7.72 -8.86
N GLN A 117 -19.04 7.38 -9.47
CA GLN A 117 -17.69 7.78 -9.04
C GLN A 117 -17.23 7.19 -7.70
N THR A 118 -17.88 6.12 -7.24
CA THR A 118 -17.46 5.35 -6.06
C THR A 118 -16.29 4.43 -6.44
N PRO A 119 -15.19 4.39 -5.67
CA PRO A 119 -14.11 3.42 -5.88
C PRO A 119 -14.61 1.98 -5.75
N ILE A 120 -14.24 1.12 -6.70
CA ILE A 120 -14.53 -0.31 -6.68
C ILE A 120 -13.27 -1.09 -6.31
N MET A 121 -12.18 -0.83 -7.04
CA MET A 121 -10.88 -1.50 -6.87
C MET A 121 -9.77 -0.52 -7.21
N GLY A 122 -8.57 -0.76 -6.69
CA GLY A 122 -7.40 0.03 -7.04
C GLY A 122 -6.12 -0.77 -6.85
N TRP A 123 -5.07 -0.31 -7.53
CA TRP A 123 -3.73 -0.91 -7.52
C TRP A 123 -2.69 0.20 -7.46
N ASP A 124 -1.44 -0.12 -7.16
CA ASP A 124 -0.36 0.87 -7.20
C ASP A 124 -0.10 1.41 -8.60
N LYS A 125 -0.10 0.50 -9.59
CA LYS A 125 0.03 0.83 -11.03
C LYS A 125 -0.78 -0.11 -11.90
N ILE A 126 -1.20 0.41 -13.05
CA ILE A 126 -1.76 -0.36 -14.16
C ILE A 126 -0.87 -0.11 -15.37
N LEU A 127 -0.36 -1.18 -15.98
CA LEU A 127 0.46 -1.13 -17.19
C LEU A 127 -0.28 -1.78 -18.35
N ILE A 128 -0.13 -1.22 -19.55
CA ILE A 128 -0.80 -1.70 -20.76
C ILE A 128 0.25 -1.96 -21.84
N ALA A 129 0.21 -3.15 -22.44
CA ALA A 129 1.03 -3.56 -23.57
C ALA A 129 0.14 -4.22 -24.63
N GLY A 130 -0.33 -3.43 -25.61
CA GLY A 130 -1.28 -3.91 -26.62
C GLY A 130 -2.58 -4.43 -25.99
N GLU A 131 -2.83 -5.73 -26.16
CA GLU A 131 -4.00 -6.45 -25.62
C GLU A 131 -3.79 -6.97 -24.19
N ARG A 132 -2.59 -6.81 -23.63
CA ARG A 132 -2.28 -7.20 -22.25
C ARG A 132 -2.37 -6.02 -21.29
N MET A 133 -2.80 -6.33 -20.08
CA MET A 133 -2.80 -5.44 -18.93
C MET A 133 -2.12 -6.12 -17.74
N TYR A 134 -1.30 -5.35 -17.02
CA TYR A 134 -0.66 -5.76 -15.79
C TYR A 134 -1.17 -4.90 -14.64
N LEU A 135 -1.71 -5.57 -13.63
CA LEU A 135 -2.09 -4.96 -12.35
C LEU A 135 -0.91 -5.12 -11.40
N VAL A 136 -0.45 -4.03 -10.77
CA VAL A 136 0.76 -4.02 -9.94
C VAL A 136 0.39 -3.64 -8.52
N GLU A 137 0.79 -4.48 -7.57
CA GLU A 137 0.65 -4.24 -6.12
C GLU A 137 2.02 -4.34 -5.45
N ALA A 138 2.37 -3.36 -4.61
CA ALA A 138 3.65 -3.28 -3.91
C ALA A 138 3.47 -3.15 -2.41
N GLU A 139 4.05 -4.10 -1.68
CA GLU A 139 3.95 -4.23 -0.24
C GLU A 139 5.34 -4.43 0.36
N HIS A 140 5.63 -3.84 1.53
CA HIS A 140 6.95 -4.00 2.16
C HIS A 140 7.26 -5.45 2.53
N ASN A 141 6.27 -6.11 3.13
CA ASN A 141 6.36 -7.49 3.58
C ASN A 141 5.25 -8.31 2.93
N ILE A 142 5.62 -9.20 2.00
CA ILE A 142 4.65 -10.09 1.38
C ILE A 142 4.22 -11.17 2.37
N THR A 143 2.90 -11.32 2.53
CA THR A 143 2.28 -12.44 3.23
C THR A 143 1.48 -13.31 2.26
N LEU A 144 1.10 -14.51 2.70
CA LEU A 144 0.17 -15.37 1.98
C LEU A 144 -1.20 -14.72 1.78
N GLU A 145 -1.65 -13.93 2.75
CA GLU A 145 -2.91 -13.18 2.65
C GLU A 145 -2.85 -12.16 1.51
N ASN A 146 -1.76 -11.38 1.41
CA ASN A 146 -1.57 -10.44 0.29
C ASN A 146 -1.64 -11.17 -1.07
N ILE A 147 -0.98 -12.32 -1.20
CA ILE A 147 -0.98 -13.10 -2.45
C ILE A 147 -2.38 -13.60 -2.82
N ASN A 148 -3.13 -14.15 -1.85
CA ASN A 148 -4.45 -14.70 -2.12
C ASN A 148 -5.47 -13.58 -2.40
N ASN A 149 -5.47 -12.52 -1.58
CA ASN A 149 -6.35 -11.37 -1.77
C ASN A 149 -6.14 -10.76 -3.15
N PHE A 150 -4.88 -10.50 -3.52
CA PHE A 150 -4.59 -9.92 -4.84
C PHE A 150 -4.97 -10.86 -6.00
N ALA A 151 -4.73 -12.16 -5.85
CA ALA A 151 -5.16 -13.13 -6.86
C ALA A 151 -6.69 -13.18 -7.01
N ASP A 152 -7.44 -13.05 -5.91
CA ASP A 152 -8.90 -13.03 -5.92
C ASP A 152 -9.45 -11.69 -6.46
N GLU A 153 -8.83 -10.56 -6.13
CA GLU A 153 -9.15 -9.25 -6.71
C GLU A 153 -9.01 -9.25 -8.24
N ILE A 154 -7.96 -9.86 -8.78
CA ILE A 154 -7.79 -10.00 -10.23
C ILE A 154 -8.91 -10.84 -10.85
N LYS A 155 -9.38 -11.89 -10.15
CA LYS A 155 -10.52 -12.70 -10.61
C LYS A 155 -11.82 -11.90 -10.57
N GLU A 156 -12.04 -11.09 -9.56
CA GLU A 156 -13.21 -10.23 -9.47
C GLU A 156 -13.19 -9.14 -10.55
N PHE A 157 -12.03 -8.50 -10.79
CA PHE A 157 -11.88 -7.53 -11.87
C PHE A 157 -12.24 -8.15 -13.23
N LYS A 158 -11.79 -9.39 -13.51
CA LYS A 158 -12.11 -10.13 -14.74
C LYS A 158 -13.61 -10.40 -14.94
N LYS A 159 -14.43 -10.29 -13.90
CA LYS A 159 -15.89 -10.48 -13.96
C LYS A 159 -16.65 -9.17 -14.20
N LEU A 160 -16.01 -8.02 -14.01
CA LEU A 160 -16.65 -6.71 -14.21
C LEU A 160 -17.09 -6.52 -15.65
N LYS A 161 -18.24 -5.87 -15.81
CA LYS A 161 -18.83 -5.49 -17.09
C LYS A 161 -18.79 -3.98 -17.24
N LYS A 162 -18.93 -3.50 -18.48
CA LYS A 162 -18.97 -2.06 -18.80
C LYS A 162 -20.04 -1.28 -18.02
N ASN A 163 -21.14 -1.92 -17.62
CA ASN A 163 -22.18 -1.27 -16.83
C ASN A 163 -21.80 -1.11 -15.35
N ASP A 164 -20.81 -1.87 -14.86
CA ASP A 164 -20.37 -1.84 -13.46
C ASP A 164 -19.38 -0.70 -13.22
N VAL A 165 -18.70 -0.21 -14.26
CA VAL A 165 -17.63 0.79 -14.18
C VAL A 165 -17.97 2.03 -14.99
N SER A 166 -17.47 3.19 -14.59
CA SER A 166 -17.54 4.42 -15.40
C SER A 166 -16.95 4.23 -16.80
N SER A 167 -17.51 4.94 -17.79
CA SER A 167 -17.14 4.81 -19.22
C SER A 167 -15.65 5.02 -19.50
N GLU A 168 -14.99 5.84 -18.68
CA GLU A 168 -13.55 6.09 -18.76
C GLU A 168 -12.67 4.85 -18.50
N TYR A 169 -13.22 3.78 -17.93
CA TYR A 169 -12.48 2.53 -17.68
C TYR A 169 -12.82 1.41 -18.67
N HIS A 170 -13.74 1.64 -19.62
CA HIS A 170 -14.20 0.60 -20.56
C HIS A 170 -13.05 -0.02 -21.35
N GLU A 171 -12.03 0.77 -21.72
CA GLU A 171 -10.87 0.25 -22.45
C GLU A 171 -10.02 -0.74 -21.65
N LEU A 172 -10.05 -0.67 -20.31
CA LEU A 172 -9.35 -1.63 -19.46
C LEU A 172 -10.07 -2.98 -19.44
N LEU A 173 -11.40 -2.96 -19.51
CA LEU A 173 -12.23 -4.17 -19.57
C LEU A 173 -12.16 -4.84 -20.94
N ASP A 174 -11.80 -4.10 -21.98
CA ASP A 174 -11.61 -4.63 -23.34
C ASP A 174 -10.29 -5.41 -23.51
N LYS A 175 -9.42 -5.45 -22.48
CA LYS A 175 -8.12 -6.16 -22.53
C LYS A 175 -8.30 -7.67 -22.46
N LEU A 176 -7.68 -8.38 -23.41
CA LEU A 176 -7.81 -9.84 -23.54
C LEU A 176 -7.02 -10.63 -22.51
N MET A 177 -5.89 -10.09 -22.04
CA MET A 177 -5.01 -10.77 -21.08
C MET A 177 -4.74 -9.86 -19.89
N ILE A 178 -5.10 -10.34 -18.70
CA ILE A 178 -4.94 -9.59 -17.44
C ILE A 178 -4.08 -10.43 -16.49
N GLU A 179 -2.90 -9.90 -16.17
CA GLU A 179 -1.86 -10.53 -15.36
C GLU A 179 -1.58 -9.67 -14.11
N GLY A 180 -1.22 -10.33 -13.00
CA GLY A 180 -0.89 -9.65 -11.74
C GLY A 180 0.60 -9.66 -11.46
N ILE A 181 1.10 -8.55 -10.93
CA ILE A 181 2.49 -8.38 -10.50
C ILE A 181 2.50 -7.97 -9.03
N ILE A 182 3.01 -8.84 -8.16
CA ILE A 182 3.16 -8.55 -6.74
C ILE A 182 4.63 -8.28 -6.41
N CYS A 183 4.87 -7.16 -5.72
CA CYS A 183 6.20 -6.65 -5.44
C CYS A 183 6.40 -6.54 -3.93
N GLY A 184 7.58 -6.90 -3.43
CA GLY A 184 7.91 -6.53 -2.06
C GLY A 184 9.38 -6.59 -1.69
N VAL A 185 9.76 -5.79 -0.70
CA VAL A 185 11.14 -5.73 -0.16
C VAL A 185 11.47 -7.07 0.49
N ASN A 186 10.58 -7.54 1.36
CA ASN A 186 10.68 -8.83 1.98
C ASN A 186 9.70 -9.80 1.30
N PHE A 187 10.26 -10.62 0.40
CA PHE A 187 9.49 -11.62 -0.36
C PHE A 187 10.14 -13.01 -0.24
N PRO A 188 9.79 -13.77 0.82
CA PRO A 188 10.31 -15.12 1.06
C PRO A 188 10.17 -16.07 -0.13
N GLU A 189 11.10 -17.02 -0.28
CA GLU A 189 11.08 -18.00 -1.38
C GLU A 189 9.80 -18.83 -1.45
N GLU A 190 9.28 -19.24 -0.30
CA GLU A 190 8.02 -19.98 -0.19
C GLU A 190 6.84 -19.18 -0.80
N PHE A 191 6.75 -17.89 -0.48
CA PHE A 191 5.70 -17.02 -0.99
C PHE A 191 5.90 -16.72 -2.48
N ARG A 192 7.15 -16.63 -2.95
CA ARG A 192 7.44 -16.51 -4.39
C ARG A 192 6.98 -17.74 -5.17
N LYS A 193 7.10 -18.93 -4.58
CA LYS A 193 6.55 -20.17 -5.16
C LYS A 193 5.02 -20.14 -5.17
N MET A 194 4.39 -19.71 -4.08
CA MET A 194 2.93 -19.59 -4.01
C MET A 194 2.38 -18.55 -5.01
N ALA A 195 3.05 -17.40 -5.15
CA ALA A 195 2.71 -16.40 -6.16
C ALA A 195 2.79 -16.99 -7.58
N LYS A 196 3.84 -17.76 -7.88
CA LYS A 196 3.95 -18.52 -9.14
C LYS A 196 2.76 -19.48 -9.33
N ASP A 197 2.39 -20.24 -8.29
CA ASP A 197 1.26 -21.18 -8.34
C ASP A 197 -0.10 -20.48 -8.53
N ARG A 198 -0.19 -19.17 -8.22
CA ARG A 198 -1.35 -18.31 -8.50
C ARG A 198 -1.29 -17.59 -9.85
N GLY A 199 -0.24 -17.82 -10.63
CA GLY A 199 -0.04 -17.16 -11.92
C GLY A 199 0.38 -15.69 -11.81
N LEU A 200 0.94 -15.28 -10.66
CA LEU A 200 1.42 -13.92 -10.42
C LEU A 200 2.91 -13.79 -10.74
N PHE A 201 3.29 -12.65 -11.28
CA PHE A 201 4.69 -12.23 -11.38
C PHE A 201 5.14 -11.82 -9.99
N SER A 202 6.35 -12.21 -9.61
CA SER A 202 6.95 -11.81 -8.34
C SER A 202 8.14 -10.90 -8.56
N VAL A 203 8.14 -9.76 -7.87
CA VAL A 203 9.22 -8.76 -7.91
C VAL A 203 9.85 -8.64 -6.52
N TYR A 204 11.14 -8.94 -6.41
CA TYR A 204 11.82 -9.06 -5.12
C TYR A 204 13.30 -8.65 -5.19
N PRO A 205 13.92 -8.16 -4.10
CA PRO A 205 15.34 -7.82 -4.10
C PRO A 205 16.23 -9.04 -4.35
N GLY A 206 17.27 -8.88 -5.17
CA GLY A 206 18.30 -9.88 -5.37
C GLY A 206 19.47 -9.39 -6.21
N GLY A 207 20.70 -9.57 -5.72
CA GLY A 207 21.90 -9.16 -6.44
C GLY A 207 22.05 -7.64 -6.60
N GLY A 208 21.61 -6.88 -5.58
CA GLY A 208 21.71 -5.42 -5.54
C GLY A 208 20.65 -4.66 -6.34
N ARG A 209 19.66 -5.34 -6.93
CA ARG A 209 18.51 -4.75 -7.63
C ARG A 209 17.26 -5.60 -7.43
N TYR A 210 16.09 -5.12 -7.84
CA TYR A 210 14.90 -5.95 -7.93
C TYR A 210 14.99 -6.92 -9.11
N LYS A 211 14.58 -8.17 -8.86
CA LYS A 211 14.44 -9.24 -9.85
C LYS A 211 12.96 -9.47 -10.11
N VAL A 212 12.62 -9.71 -11.38
CA VAL A 212 11.27 -10.09 -11.80
C VAL A 212 11.26 -11.56 -12.17
N ARG A 213 10.38 -12.34 -11.54
CA ARG A 213 10.14 -13.74 -11.87
C ARG A 213 8.76 -13.87 -12.50
N ILE A 214 8.76 -14.31 -13.74
CA ILE A 214 7.56 -14.61 -14.52
C ILE A 214 7.05 -16.01 -14.13
N PRO A 215 5.75 -16.21 -13.91
CA PRO A 215 5.20 -17.48 -13.39
C PRO A 215 5.30 -18.65 -14.38
N TYR A 216 5.55 -18.39 -15.67
CA TYR A 216 5.69 -19.41 -16.71
C TYR A 216 7.15 -19.51 -17.16
N ASP A 217 7.65 -20.74 -17.33
CA ASP A 217 8.89 -20.96 -18.08
C ASP A 217 8.60 -20.63 -19.55
N LEU A 218 9.07 -19.47 -19.99
CA LEU A 218 8.90 -18.96 -21.34
C LEU A 218 9.79 -19.74 -22.31
N ASN A 219 9.46 -21.00 -22.60
CA ASN A 219 9.75 -21.54 -23.93
C ASN A 219 8.72 -20.95 -24.91
N LEU A 220 8.88 -19.65 -25.18
CA LEU A 220 8.07 -18.83 -26.09
C LEU A 220 8.16 -19.28 -27.56
N SER A 221 8.96 -20.31 -27.88
CA SER A 221 8.92 -20.98 -29.19
C SER A 221 7.61 -21.72 -29.47
N ASN A 222 6.75 -21.93 -28.46
CA ASN A 222 5.52 -22.73 -28.63
C ASN A 222 4.22 -21.91 -28.67
N PHE A 223 4.17 -20.67 -28.18
CA PHE A 223 2.94 -19.87 -28.26
C PHE A 223 2.67 -19.32 -29.67
N GLU A 224 3.73 -18.96 -30.42
CA GLU A 224 3.60 -18.64 -31.85
C GLU A 224 3.20 -19.87 -32.69
N LYS A 225 3.66 -21.08 -32.32
CA LYS A 225 3.24 -22.34 -32.96
C LYS A 225 1.76 -22.66 -32.71
N CYS A 226 1.25 -22.45 -31.50
CA CYS A 226 -0.17 -22.65 -31.20
C CYS A 226 -1.06 -21.62 -31.93
N ARG A 227 -0.61 -20.37 -32.06
CA ARG A 227 -1.35 -19.32 -32.78
C ARG A 227 -1.46 -19.61 -34.29
N ASN A 228 -0.49 -20.31 -34.87
CA ASN A 228 -0.53 -20.75 -36.27
C ASN A 228 -1.28 -22.08 -36.48
N PHE A 229 -1.56 -22.85 -35.42
CA PHE A 229 -2.35 -24.09 -35.52
C PHE A 229 -3.86 -23.83 -35.63
N PHE A 230 -4.36 -22.73 -35.07
CA PHE A 230 -5.78 -22.34 -35.18
C PHE A 230 -6.06 -21.39 -36.37
N LYS A 231 -5.07 -21.15 -37.22
CA LYS A 231 -5.18 -20.29 -38.41
C LYS A 231 -5.14 -21.05 -39.74
N ASN A 232 -5.05 -22.38 -39.71
CA ASN A 232 -5.16 -23.24 -40.88
C ASN A 232 -6.38 -24.15 -40.77
#